data_AF-Q819P4-F1
#
_entry.id   AF-Q819P4-F1
#
_cell.length_a   1.000
_cell.length_b   1.000
_cell.length_c   1.000
_cell.angle_alpha   90.00
_cell.angle_beta   90.00
_cell.angle_gamma   90.00
#
_symmetry.space_group_name_H-M   'P 1'
#
loop_
_entity.id
_entity.type
_entity.pdbx_description
1 polymer ?
#
loop_
_entity_poly.entity_id
_entity_poly.type
_entity_poly.pdbx_seq_one_letter_code
_entity_poly.pdbx_strand_id
1 'polypeptide(L)' 'MYLFRRTSKAVKRKRRTHFKLSVPGMVECPSCGEAKLAHRVCKACGTYKGKEVISK' A
#
# COMPACT_ATOMS: atom_id res chain seq x y z
N MET A 1 25.26 34.80 -7.08
CA MET A 1 25.37 34.09 -5.78
C MET A 1 24.00 33.50 -5.43
N TYR A 2 23.86 32.18 -5.43
CA TYR A 2 22.62 31.51 -5.02
C TYR A 2 22.44 31.65 -3.50
N LEU A 3 21.68 32.65 -3.06
CA LEU A 3 21.24 32.75 -1.67
C LEU A 3 20.21 31.65 -1.43
N PHE A 4 20.65 30.52 -0.88
CA PHE A 4 19.75 29.53 -0.30
C PHE A 4 18.97 30.19 0.84
N ARG A 5 17.80 30.76 0.52
CA ARG A 5 16.92 31.39 1.49
C ARG A 5 16.38 30.34 2.46
N ARG A 6 16.52 30.59 3.76
CA ARG A 6 15.91 29.76 4.81
C ARG A 6 14.41 29.62 4.55
N THR A 7 13.94 28.40 4.35
CA THR A 7 12.50 28.13 4.16
C THR A 7 11.75 28.32 5.48
N SER A 8 10.65 29.08 5.46
CA SER A 8 9.78 29.28 6.62
C SER A 8 9.24 27.94 7.17
N LYS A 9 9.07 27.87 8.50
CA LYS A 9 8.49 26.70 9.19
C LYS A 9 7.11 26.34 8.62
N ALA A 10 6.29 27.35 8.28
CA ALA A 10 4.96 27.13 7.71
C ALA A 10 5.01 26.46 6.33
N VAL A 11 5.92 26.92 5.45
CA VAL A 11 6.12 26.32 4.11
C VAL A 11 6.61 24.89 4.22
N LYS A 12 7.52 24.61 5.15
CA LYS A 12 8.00 23.24 5.42
C LYS A 12 6.86 22.33 5.92
N ARG A 13 6.00 22.81 6.82
CA ARG A 13 4.84 22.05 7.31
C ARG A 13 3.83 21.78 6.20
N LYS A 14 3.52 22.78 5.37
CA LYS A 14 2.64 22.62 4.20
C LYS A 14 3.16 21.55 3.24
N ARG A 15 4.46 21.49 2.95
CA ARG A 15 5.00 20.41 2.11
C ARG A 15 4.84 19.01 2.73
N ARG A 16 4.89 18.91 4.06
CA ARG A 16 4.77 17.62 4.75
C ARG A 16 3.36 17.04 4.73
N THR A 17 2.32 17.85 4.49
CA THR A 17 0.93 17.35 4.49
C THR A 17 0.65 16.38 3.33
N HIS A 18 1.51 16.33 2.32
CA HIS A 18 1.39 15.36 1.22
C HIS A 18 1.89 13.96 1.58
N PHE A 19 2.64 13.78 2.67
CA PHE A 19 3.08 12.45 3.14
C PHE A 19 1.98 11.77 3.94
N LYS A 20 0.95 11.29 3.25
CA LYS A 20 -0.11 10.46 3.83
C LYS A 20 0.08 9.00 3.45
N LEU A 21 -0.18 8.10 4.40
CA LEU A 21 -0.24 6.67 4.13
C LEU A 21 -1.59 6.37 3.46
N SER A 22 -1.56 5.72 2.30
CA SER A 22 -2.77 5.24 1.64
C SER A 22 -3.00 3.77 2.02
N VAL A 23 -4.24 3.42 2.33
CA VAL A 23 -4.61 2.02 2.57
C VAL A 23 -4.50 1.26 1.25
N PRO A 24 -3.75 0.14 1.20
CA PRO A 24 -3.70 -0.68 0.00
C PRO A 24 -5.06 -1.34 -0.25
N GLY A 25 -5.46 -1.48 -1.51
CA GLY A 25 -6.70 -2.16 -1.88
C GLY A 25 -6.69 -3.63 -1.46
N MET A 26 -7.35 -3.92 -0.35
CA MET A 26 -7.62 -5.26 0.14
C MET A 26 -8.89 -5.78 -0.54
N VAL A 27 -8.87 -7.02 -1.01
CA VAL A 27 -9.97 -7.70 -1.66
C VAL A 27 -10.19 -9.02 -0.93
N GLU A 28 -11.45 -9.42 -0.76
CA GLU A 28 -11.77 -10.72 -0.17
C GLU A 28 -11.34 -11.85 -1.11
N CYS A 29 -10.74 -12.90 -0.54
CA CYS A 29 -10.40 -14.09 -1.30
C CYS A 29 -11.64 -14.99 -1.47
N PRO A 30 -12.03 -15.36 -2.71
CA PRO A 30 -13.22 -16.19 -2.91
C PRO A 30 -13.08 -17.61 -2.31
N SER A 31 -11.85 -18.09 -2.11
CA SER A 31 -11.60 -19.45 -1.61
C SER A 31 -11.63 -19.55 -0.08
N CYS A 32 -11.25 -18.48 0.64
CA CYS A 32 -11.11 -18.53 2.10
C CYS A 32 -11.77 -17.36 2.86
N GLY A 33 -12.35 -16.39 2.17
CA GLY A 33 -12.95 -15.19 2.78
C GLY A 33 -11.95 -14.18 3.34
N GLU A 34 -10.67 -14.53 3.49
CA GLU A 34 -9.69 -13.61 4.05
C GLU A 34 -9.34 -12.44 3.11
N ALA A 35 -9.04 -11.29 3.72
CA ALA A 35 -8.54 -10.12 3.02
C ALA A 35 -7.15 -10.39 2.44
N LYS A 36 -7.04 -10.34 1.11
CA LYS A 36 -5.78 -10.41 0.37
C LYS A 36 -5.54 -9.11 -0.39
N LEU A 37 -4.28 -8.88 -0.75
CA LEU A 37 -3.96 -7.79 -1.66
C LEU A 37 -4.45 -8.13 -3.07
N ALA A 38 -5.02 -7.13 -3.76
CA ALA A 38 -5.43 -7.28 -5.15
C ALA A 38 -4.26 -7.80 -6.02
N HIS A 39 -4.58 -8.71 -6.95
CA HIS A 39 -3.62 -9.35 -7.87
C HIS A 39 -2.47 -10.14 -7.22
N ARG A 40 -2.55 -10.44 -5.92
CA ARG A 40 -1.59 -11.33 -5.25
C ARG A 40 -2.22 -12.68 -4.90
N VAL A 41 -1.38 -13.70 -4.77
CA VAL A 41 -1.77 -15.00 -4.24
C VAL A 41 -2.21 -14.81 -2.78
N CYS A 42 -3.31 -15.47 -2.38
CA CYS A 42 -3.74 -15.40 -0.99
C CYS A 42 -2.69 -16.04 -0.08
N LYS A 43 -2.28 -15.34 0.99
CA LYS A 43 -1.27 -15.84 1.92
C LYS A 43 -1.76 -17.02 2.78
N ALA A 44 -3.06 -17.11 3.02
CA ALA A 44 -3.65 -18.21 3.77
C ALA A 44 -3.85 -19.45 2.92
N CYS A 45 -4.61 -19.35 1.82
CA CYS A 45 -4.96 -20.54 1.05
C CYS A 45 -4.01 -20.86 -0.11
N GLY A 46 -3.01 -20.02 -0.41
CA GLY A 46 -2.07 -20.28 -1.52
C GLY A 46 -2.71 -20.31 -2.91
N THR A 47 -4.02 -20.05 -3.01
CA THR A 47 -4.77 -20.05 -4.26
C THR A 47 -4.78 -18.68 -4.94
N TYR A 48 -4.63 -18.72 -6.26
CA TYR A 48 -4.81 -17.58 -7.14
C TYR A 48 -5.74 -17.98 -8.28
N LYS A 49 -6.87 -17.29 -8.40
CA LYS A 49 -7.90 -17.53 -9.44
C LYS A 49 -8.34 -19.00 -9.53
N GLY A 50 -8.55 -19.64 -8.39
CA GLY A 50 -9.00 -21.03 -8.32
C GLY A 50 -7.91 -22.09 -8.57
N LYS A 51 -6.66 -21.68 -8.81
CA LYS A 51 -5.52 -22.60 -8.88
C LYS A 51 -4.68 -22.47 -7.62
N GLU A 52 -4.40 -23.58 -6.97
CA GLU A 52 -3.39 -23.65 -5.91
C GLU A 52 -2.01 -23.42 -6.55
N VAL A 53 -1.38 -22.30 -6.22
CA VAL A 53 -0.05 -21.94 -6.76
C VAL A 53 1.03 -22.29 -5.75
N ILE A 54 0.70 -22.23 -4.46
CA ILE A 54 1.61 -22.51 -3.37
C ILE A 54 0.90 -23.49 -2.45
N SER A 55 1.38 -24.73 -2.38
CA SER A 55 1.05 -25.65 -1.31
C SER A 55 1.68 -25.12 -0.03
N LYS A 56 0.86 -24.65 0.90
CA LYS A 56 1.28 -24.41 2.29
C LYS A 56 0.77 -25.54 3.16
#